data_AF-A0A0R1NWY7-F1
#
_entry.id   AF-A0A0R1NWY7-F1
#
_cell.length_a   1.000
_cell.length_b   1.000
_cell.length_c   1.000
_cell.angle_alpha   90.00
_cell.angle_beta   90.00
_cell.angle_gamma   90.00
#
_symmetry.space_group_name_H-M   'P 1'
#
loop_
_entity.id
_entity.type
_entity.pdbx_description
1 polymer ?
#
loop_
_entity_poly.entity_id
_entity_poly.type
_entity_poly.pdbx_seq_one_letter_code
_entity_poly.pdbx_strand_id
1 'polypeptide(L)'
;MRRGKEMKSVQQVLAEKFNLIQTELIRFQNNPYSIDRVHDLRVSIRTLRGLFKFLKQEIPQTTFEDIDQTLSDAAMIFGPLRELDVLISQASSFAYAHPDSQSDYQSLFQDFHDKREAAMHQVLAAASQQQLMADLDNIEEHLKTLAFDKTTDWHKYIVRELKRRTDKVIRNYDRLDFNNYGRVHQIRKKAKTVRYAATTFADFAPKLANKVGKKAKAIQDESGRITDAHVNDGLLRQFAARTNNPSEAKLLLQMAQAQRNIIADSGTKG
;
A
#
# COMPACT_ATOMS: atom_id res chain seq x y z
N MET A 1 -33.97 17.55 -13.37
CA MET A 1 -34.06 16.17 -12.83
C MET A 1 -32.66 15.55 -12.79
N ARG A 2 -32.01 15.50 -11.63
CA ARG A 2 -30.82 14.64 -11.46
C ARG A 2 -31.33 13.21 -11.34
N ARG A 3 -31.01 12.34 -12.29
CA ARG A 3 -31.23 10.89 -12.15
C ARG A 3 -30.63 10.50 -10.80
N GLY A 4 -31.47 10.05 -9.86
CA GLY A 4 -31.00 9.50 -8.60
C GLY A 4 -30.11 8.33 -8.94
N LYS A 5 -28.80 8.46 -8.72
CA LYS A 5 -27.85 7.37 -8.93
C LYS A 5 -28.25 6.27 -7.96
N GLU A 6 -28.71 5.14 -8.48
CA GLU A 6 -29.07 3.98 -7.67
C GLU A 6 -27.84 3.60 -6.81
N MET A 7 -28.06 3.46 -5.50
CA MET A 7 -26.99 3.20 -4.56
C MET A 7 -26.52 1.76 -4.77
N LYS A 8 -25.23 1.59 -5.11
CA LYS A 8 -24.63 0.27 -5.34
C LYS A 8 -24.67 -0.56 -4.07
N SER A 9 -24.88 -1.87 -4.21
CA SER A 9 -24.73 -2.81 -3.10
C SER A 9 -23.26 -2.97 -2.71
N VAL A 10 -22.99 -3.47 -1.51
CA VAL A 10 -21.60 -3.78 -1.07
C VAL A 10 -20.94 -4.79 -2.01
N GLN A 11 -21.70 -5.78 -2.47
CA GLN A 11 -21.23 -6.78 -3.43
C GLN A 11 -20.79 -6.13 -4.76
N GLN A 12 -21.60 -5.22 -5.32
CA GLN A 12 -21.25 -4.48 -6.54
C GLN A 12 -19.99 -3.63 -6.35
N VAL A 13 -19.85 -2.98 -5.19
CA VAL A 13 -18.67 -2.17 -4.88
C VAL A 13 -17.40 -3.03 -4.80
N LEU A 14 -17.46 -4.21 -4.19
CA LEU A 14 -16.31 -5.12 -4.13
C LEU A 14 -15.95 -5.65 -5.52
N ALA A 15 -16.93 -6.08 -6.32
CA ALA A 15 -16.72 -6.52 -7.69
C ALA A 15 -16.07 -5.44 -8.56
N GLU A 16 -16.48 -4.17 -8.42
CA GLU A 16 -15.85 -3.06 -9.13
C GLU A 16 -14.37 -2.85 -8.74
N LYS A 17 -14.03 -3.06 -7.46
CA LYS A 17 -12.64 -2.97 -7.00
C LYS A 17 -11.79 -4.14 -7.47
N PHE A 18 -12.39 -5.31 -7.63
CA PHE A 18 -11.73 -6.45 -8.26
C PHE A 18 -11.50 -6.23 -9.76
N ASN A 19 -12.50 -5.76 -10.50
CA ASN A 19 -12.34 -5.43 -11.92
C ASN A 19 -11.28 -4.34 -12.15
N LEU A 20 -11.13 -3.40 -11.21
CA LEU A 20 -10.03 -2.43 -11.25
C LEU A 20 -8.66 -3.09 -11.13
N ILE A 21 -8.50 -4.15 -10.31
CA ILE A 21 -7.25 -4.91 -10.23
C ILE A 21 -6.93 -5.54 -11.59
N GLN A 22 -7.91 -6.18 -12.23
CA GLN A 22 -7.74 -6.75 -13.57
C GLN A 22 -7.33 -5.68 -14.60
N THR A 23 -7.97 -4.50 -14.54
CA THR A 23 -7.64 -3.37 -15.42
C THR A 23 -6.22 -2.86 -15.19
N GLU A 24 -5.80 -2.68 -13.93
CA GLU A 24 -4.43 -2.24 -13.62
C GLU A 24 -3.39 -3.31 -13.93
N LEU A 25 -3.74 -4.60 -13.86
CA LEU A 25 -2.87 -5.69 -14.27
C LEU A 25 -2.59 -5.63 -15.78
N ILE A 26 -3.63 -5.46 -16.59
CA ILE A 26 -3.49 -5.28 -18.05
C ILE A 26 -2.63 -4.03 -18.35
N ARG A 27 -2.87 -2.92 -17.65
CA ARG A 27 -2.07 -1.68 -17.81
C ARG A 27 -0.60 -1.91 -17.46
N PHE A 28 -0.31 -2.65 -16.40
CA PHE A 28 1.05 -3.04 -16.04
C PHE A 28 1.68 -3.94 -17.11
N GLN A 29 0.98 -4.97 -17.59
CA GLN A 29 1.47 -5.86 -18.64
C GLN A 29 1.77 -5.11 -19.95
N ASN A 30 0.95 -4.11 -20.29
CA ASN A 30 1.17 -3.26 -21.47
C ASN A 30 2.35 -2.30 -21.33
N ASN A 31 2.69 -1.87 -20.10
CA ASN A 31 3.84 -0.99 -19.84
C ASN A 31 4.46 -1.26 -18.44
N PRO A 32 5.27 -2.30 -18.30
CA PRO A 32 5.86 -2.69 -17.01
C PRO A 32 7.02 -1.76 -16.58
N TYR A 33 7.52 -0.93 -17.50
CA TYR A 33 8.56 0.06 -17.25
C TYR A 33 8.04 1.28 -16.49
N SER A 34 6.73 1.56 -16.56
CA SER A 34 6.14 2.68 -15.83
C SER A 34 5.95 2.35 -14.34
N ILE A 35 6.65 3.11 -13.50
CA ILE A 35 6.60 3.07 -12.03
C ILE A 35 5.15 3.23 -11.52
N ASP A 36 4.36 4.06 -12.19
CA ASP A 36 2.97 4.33 -11.81
C ASP A 36 2.08 3.09 -11.99
N ARG A 37 2.35 2.22 -12.98
CA ARG A 37 1.53 1.02 -13.21
C ARG A 37 1.66 0.02 -12.06
N VAL A 38 2.89 -0.23 -11.61
CA VAL A 38 3.17 -1.08 -10.43
C VAL A 38 2.54 -0.47 -9.18
N HIS A 39 2.63 0.86 -9.02
CA HIS A 39 2.02 1.56 -7.91
C HIS A 39 0.49 1.38 -7.89
N ASP A 40 -0.18 1.69 -9.01
CA ASP A 40 -1.64 1.68 -9.14
C ASP A 40 -2.21 0.26 -8.91
N LEU A 41 -1.59 -0.76 -9.52
CA LEU A 41 -1.96 -2.16 -9.32
C LEU A 41 -1.81 -2.58 -7.85
N ARG A 42 -0.68 -2.26 -7.21
CA ARG A 42 -0.51 -2.59 -5.79
C ARG A 42 -1.50 -1.82 -4.90
N VAL A 43 -1.85 -0.59 -5.25
CA VAL A 43 -2.86 0.19 -4.53
C VAL A 43 -4.25 -0.43 -4.69
N SER A 44 -4.63 -0.90 -5.86
CA SER A 44 -5.94 -1.54 -6.10
C SER A 44 -6.08 -2.84 -5.30
N ILE A 45 -5.07 -3.72 -5.31
CA ILE A 45 -5.06 -4.98 -4.52
C ILE A 45 -5.17 -4.67 -3.02
N ARG A 46 -4.36 -3.74 -2.51
CA ARG A 46 -4.38 -3.34 -1.09
C ARG A 46 -5.69 -2.68 -0.68
N THR A 47 -6.35 -1.99 -1.62
CA THR A 47 -7.65 -1.37 -1.39
C THR A 47 -8.68 -2.46 -1.19
N LEU A 48 -8.82 -3.42 -2.12
CA LEU A 48 -9.76 -4.53 -2.01
C LEU A 48 -9.52 -5.34 -0.72
N ARG A 49 -8.27 -5.69 -0.43
CA ARG A 49 -7.89 -6.36 0.83
C ARG A 49 -8.32 -5.56 2.05
N GLY A 50 -8.14 -4.23 2.02
CA GLY A 50 -8.59 -3.32 3.07
C GLY A 50 -10.12 -3.34 3.28
N LEU A 51 -10.90 -3.49 2.21
CA LEU A 51 -12.37 -3.59 2.28
C LEU A 51 -12.81 -4.91 2.91
N PHE A 52 -12.20 -6.04 2.55
CA PHE A 52 -12.46 -7.31 3.24
C PHE A 52 -12.10 -7.24 4.72
N LYS A 53 -10.96 -6.62 5.08
CA LYS A 53 -10.63 -6.34 6.50
C LYS A 53 -11.66 -5.47 7.19
N PHE A 54 -12.31 -4.56 6.47
CA PHE A 54 -13.36 -3.70 6.99
C PHE A 54 -14.65 -4.50 7.25
N LEU A 55 -15.03 -5.36 6.31
CA LEU A 55 -16.25 -6.17 6.32
C LEU A 55 -16.15 -7.49 7.09
N LYS A 56 -14.98 -7.86 7.61
CA LYS A 56 -14.69 -9.18 8.22
C LYS A 56 -15.67 -9.72 9.27
N GLN A 57 -16.57 -8.89 9.84
CA GLN A 57 -17.60 -9.36 10.77
C GLN A 57 -18.81 -9.98 10.05
N GLU A 58 -18.97 -9.69 8.76
CA GLU A 58 -20.04 -10.17 7.88
C GLU A 58 -19.54 -11.28 6.94
N ILE A 59 -18.36 -11.84 7.22
CA ILE A 59 -17.69 -12.86 6.40
C ILE A 59 -17.28 -14.01 7.32
N PRO A 60 -17.51 -15.28 6.95
CA PRO A 60 -16.99 -16.42 7.70
C PRO A 60 -15.48 -16.31 7.90
N GLN A 61 -14.99 -16.64 9.10
CA GLN A 61 -13.60 -16.40 9.48
C GLN A 61 -12.60 -17.07 8.52
N THR A 62 -12.82 -18.34 8.18
CA THR A 62 -11.96 -19.11 7.27
C THR A 62 -11.92 -18.48 5.88
N THR A 63 -13.07 -18.07 5.34
CA THR A 63 -13.16 -17.38 4.05
C THR A 63 -12.43 -16.03 4.08
N PHE A 64 -12.57 -15.26 5.16
CA PHE A 64 -11.85 -13.99 5.30
C PHE A 64 -10.33 -14.18 5.36
N GLU A 65 -9.86 -15.19 6.10
CA GLU A 65 -8.44 -15.50 6.24
C GLU A 65 -7.81 -15.90 4.90
N ASP A 66 -8.49 -16.74 4.12
CA ASP A 66 -8.06 -17.12 2.77
C ASP A 66 -7.96 -15.89 1.85
N ILE A 67 -9.03 -15.10 1.74
CA ILE A 67 -9.05 -13.86 0.95
C ILE A 67 -7.94 -12.88 1.38
N ASP A 68 -7.73 -12.71 2.69
CA ASP A 68 -6.71 -11.78 3.19
C ASP A 68 -5.29 -12.21 2.82
N GLN A 69 -5.05 -13.53 2.85
CA GLN A 69 -3.77 -14.13 2.55
C GLN A 69 -3.51 -14.11 1.05
N THR A 70 -4.44 -14.59 0.22
CA THR A 70 -4.34 -14.58 -1.25
C THR A 70 -4.09 -13.16 -1.79
N LEU A 71 -4.83 -12.15 -1.33
CA LEU A 71 -4.57 -10.76 -1.74
C LEU A 71 -3.24 -10.21 -1.21
N SER A 72 -2.72 -10.75 -0.10
CA SER A 72 -1.40 -10.40 0.40
C SER A 72 -0.32 -10.98 -0.52
N ASP A 73 -0.44 -12.25 -0.88
CA ASP A 73 0.50 -12.99 -1.72
C ASP A 73 0.56 -12.39 -3.12
N ALA A 74 -0.59 -12.15 -3.75
CA ALA A 74 -0.67 -11.45 -5.03
C ALA A 74 0.03 -10.08 -5.01
N ALA A 75 -0.11 -9.31 -3.92
CA ALA A 75 0.56 -8.01 -3.78
C ALA A 75 2.07 -8.12 -3.51
N MET A 76 2.54 -9.25 -2.97
CA MET A 76 3.96 -9.49 -2.64
C MET A 76 4.78 -9.90 -3.86
N ILE A 77 4.16 -10.46 -4.91
CA ILE A 77 4.82 -10.70 -6.21
C ILE A 77 5.48 -9.41 -6.73
N PHE A 78 4.79 -8.28 -6.63
CA PHE A 78 5.28 -6.95 -7.02
C PHE A 78 6.13 -6.26 -5.95
N GLY A 79 6.48 -6.99 -4.87
CA GLY A 79 7.27 -6.55 -3.72
C GLY A 79 8.58 -5.88 -4.13
N PRO A 80 9.54 -6.67 -4.63
CA PRO A 80 10.88 -6.21 -4.97
C PRO A 80 10.89 -5.10 -6.04
N LEU A 81 10.07 -5.24 -7.08
CA LEU A 81 10.00 -4.25 -8.16
C LEU A 81 9.59 -2.86 -7.63
N ARG A 82 8.57 -2.81 -6.76
CA ARG A 82 8.12 -1.55 -6.17
C ARG A 82 9.10 -0.97 -5.16
N GLU A 83 9.84 -1.82 -4.46
CA GLU A 83 10.89 -1.36 -3.53
C GLU A 83 11.98 -0.62 -4.30
N LEU A 84 12.41 -1.17 -5.44
CA LEU A 84 13.36 -0.51 -6.36
C LEU A 84 12.80 0.79 -6.94
N ASP A 85 11.54 0.79 -7.39
CA ASP A 85 10.85 2.02 -7.84
C ASP A 85 10.90 3.16 -6.81
N VAL A 86 10.66 2.82 -5.53
CA VAL A 86 10.71 3.80 -4.43
C VAL A 86 12.14 4.26 -4.16
N LEU A 87 13.10 3.35 -4.12
CA LEU A 87 14.52 3.68 -3.91
C LEU A 87 15.08 4.57 -5.01
N ILE A 88 14.78 4.28 -6.27
CA ILE A 88 15.19 5.12 -7.42
C ILE A 88 14.64 6.54 -7.28
N SER A 89 13.35 6.68 -6.97
CA SER A 89 12.73 7.99 -6.77
C SER A 89 13.36 8.77 -5.60
N GLN A 90 13.70 8.08 -4.52
CA GLN A 90 14.35 8.68 -3.37
C GLN A 90 15.80 9.07 -3.63
N ALA A 91 16.57 8.20 -4.26
CA ALA A 91 17.94 8.49 -4.67
C ALA A 91 17.97 9.68 -5.63
N SER A 92 17.01 9.77 -6.56
CA SER A 92 16.86 10.91 -7.47
C SER A 92 16.63 12.22 -6.71
N SER A 93 15.70 12.20 -5.74
CA SER A 93 15.44 13.37 -4.89
C SER A 93 16.68 13.75 -4.05
N PHE A 94 17.41 12.76 -3.54
CA PHE A 94 18.62 12.98 -2.75
C PHE A 94 19.76 13.58 -3.58
N ALA A 95 20.03 13.02 -4.75
CA ALA A 95 21.06 13.50 -5.67
C ALA A 95 20.78 14.94 -6.13
N TYR A 96 19.52 15.28 -6.38
CA TYR A 96 19.12 16.65 -6.71
C TYR A 96 19.41 17.63 -5.56
N ALA A 97 19.13 17.23 -4.32
CA ALA A 97 19.36 18.08 -3.14
C ALA A 97 20.83 18.14 -2.70
N HIS A 98 21.67 17.18 -3.09
CA HIS A 98 23.07 17.05 -2.69
C HIS A 98 23.99 16.87 -3.90
N PRO A 99 24.10 17.87 -4.79
CA PRO A 99 25.00 17.78 -5.93
C PRO A 99 26.45 17.73 -5.44
N ASP A 100 27.18 16.70 -5.85
CA ASP A 100 28.60 16.50 -5.51
C ASP A 100 29.35 16.00 -6.74
N SER A 101 30.37 16.75 -7.18
CA SER A 101 31.17 16.44 -8.37
C SER A 101 32.06 15.21 -8.20
N GLN A 102 32.28 14.76 -6.96
CA GLN A 102 33.08 13.57 -6.64
C GLN A 102 32.21 12.32 -6.41
N SER A 103 30.88 12.47 -6.45
CA SER A 103 29.94 11.37 -6.24
C SER A 103 29.58 10.69 -7.55
N ASP A 104 29.56 9.35 -7.55
CA ASP A 104 29.19 8.53 -8.71
C ASP A 104 27.72 8.12 -8.66
N TYR A 105 26.83 9.12 -8.75
CA TYR A 105 25.40 8.87 -8.83
C TYR A 105 25.00 8.12 -10.10
N GLN A 106 25.75 8.31 -11.19
CA GLN A 106 25.45 7.67 -12.47
C GLN A 106 25.59 6.15 -12.36
N SER A 107 26.69 5.64 -11.81
CA SER A 107 26.86 4.19 -11.59
C SER A 107 25.76 3.63 -10.69
N LEU A 108 25.44 4.33 -9.60
CA LEU A 108 24.36 3.91 -8.68
C LEU A 108 23.00 3.78 -9.38
N PHE A 109 22.63 4.76 -10.21
CA PHE A 109 21.35 4.69 -10.95
C PHE A 109 21.36 3.57 -11.98
N GLN A 110 22.48 3.33 -12.67
CA GLN A 110 22.60 2.22 -13.60
C GLN A 110 22.37 0.88 -12.88
N ASP A 111 23.03 0.64 -11.74
CA ASP A 111 22.84 -0.58 -10.95
C ASP A 111 21.39 -0.75 -10.47
N PHE A 112 20.76 0.33 -10.02
CA PHE A 112 19.34 0.30 -9.64
C PHE A 112 18.41 -0.03 -10.80
N HIS A 113 18.66 0.53 -11.99
CA HIS A 113 17.87 0.24 -13.18
C HIS A 113 18.04 -1.20 -13.66
N ASP A 114 19.26 -1.74 -13.65
CA ASP A 114 19.55 -3.12 -14.00
C ASP A 114 18.83 -4.09 -13.05
N LYS A 115 18.86 -3.83 -11.73
CA LYS A 115 18.12 -4.63 -10.75
C LYS A 115 16.61 -4.50 -10.90
N ARG A 116 16.12 -3.31 -11.25
CA ARG A 116 14.69 -3.08 -11.50
C ARG A 116 14.23 -3.89 -12.70
N GLU A 117 15.01 -3.91 -13.77
CA GLU A 117 14.75 -4.73 -14.97
C GLU A 117 14.73 -6.22 -14.61
N ALA A 118 15.71 -6.72 -13.85
CA ALA A 118 15.72 -8.09 -13.36
C ALA A 118 14.47 -8.44 -12.52
N ALA A 119 14.07 -7.57 -11.58
CA ALA A 119 12.87 -7.76 -10.77
C ALA A 119 11.59 -7.72 -11.62
N MET A 120 11.54 -6.86 -12.64
CA MET A 120 10.44 -6.81 -13.61
C MET A 120 10.33 -8.11 -14.39
N HIS A 121 11.45 -8.68 -14.87
CA HIS A 121 11.45 -9.98 -15.52
C HIS A 121 10.99 -11.11 -14.61
N GLN A 122 11.36 -11.09 -13.32
CA GLN A 122 10.87 -12.06 -12.34
C GLN A 122 9.35 -11.98 -12.14
N VAL A 123 8.80 -10.76 -12.09
CA VAL A 123 7.34 -10.55 -12.01
C VAL A 123 6.65 -11.07 -13.28
N LEU A 124 7.21 -10.81 -14.45
CA LEU A 124 6.65 -11.20 -15.76
C LEU A 124 6.93 -12.67 -16.14
N ALA A 125 7.75 -13.38 -15.37
CA ALA A 125 8.00 -14.80 -15.60
C ALA A 125 6.71 -15.62 -15.53
N ALA A 126 6.64 -16.67 -16.37
CA ALA A 126 5.43 -17.48 -16.52
C ALA A 126 4.90 -18.02 -15.17
N ALA A 127 5.79 -18.55 -14.31
CA ALA A 127 5.41 -19.06 -13.00
C ALA A 127 4.78 -17.98 -12.09
N SER A 128 5.35 -16.77 -12.06
CA SER A 128 4.83 -15.64 -11.28
C SER A 128 3.47 -15.18 -11.81
N GLN A 129 3.30 -15.12 -13.14
CA GLN A 129 2.03 -14.76 -13.76
C GLN A 129 0.95 -15.82 -13.55
N GLN A 130 1.31 -17.10 -13.62
CA GLN A 130 0.40 -18.22 -13.33
C GLN A 130 -0.08 -18.20 -11.88
N GLN A 131 0.83 -18.00 -10.92
CA GLN A 131 0.45 -17.85 -9.51
C GLN A 131 -0.48 -16.66 -9.31
N LEU A 132 -0.15 -15.51 -9.91
CA LEU A 132 -0.99 -14.32 -9.80
C LEU A 132 -2.40 -14.55 -10.38
N MET A 133 -2.51 -15.22 -11.52
CA MET A 133 -3.82 -15.53 -12.10
C MET A 133 -4.61 -16.48 -11.20
N ALA A 134 -3.98 -17.54 -10.68
CA ALA A 134 -4.63 -18.47 -9.75
C ALA A 134 -5.12 -17.75 -8.47
N ASP A 135 -4.32 -16.83 -7.93
CA ASP A 135 -4.72 -15.99 -6.78
C ASP A 135 -5.94 -15.13 -7.13
N LEU A 136 -5.96 -14.49 -8.30
CA LEU A 136 -7.07 -13.64 -8.72
C LEU A 136 -8.34 -14.46 -9.01
N ASP A 137 -8.22 -15.63 -9.62
CA ASP A 137 -9.34 -16.54 -9.87
C ASP A 137 -9.97 -17.01 -8.54
N ASN A 138 -9.15 -17.32 -7.52
CA ASN A 138 -9.64 -17.64 -6.18
C ASN A 138 -10.45 -16.48 -5.58
N ILE A 139 -9.95 -15.24 -5.70
CA ILE A 139 -10.69 -14.06 -5.23
C ILE A 139 -11.99 -13.84 -5.99
N GLU A 140 -12.00 -14.09 -7.30
CA GLU A 140 -13.21 -13.99 -8.11
C GLU A 140 -14.27 -15.00 -7.67
N GLU A 141 -13.86 -16.24 -7.37
CA GLU A 141 -14.75 -17.29 -6.88
C GLU A 141 -15.34 -16.96 -5.51
N HIS A 142 -14.53 -16.45 -4.58
CA HIS A 142 -15.02 -15.92 -3.31
C HIS A 142 -16.02 -14.80 -3.49
N LEU A 143 -15.79 -13.89 -4.44
CA LEU A 143 -16.75 -12.82 -4.74
C LEU A 143 -18.06 -13.37 -5.30
N LYS A 144 -18.06 -14.44 -6.08
CA LYS A 144 -19.29 -15.07 -6.61
C LYS A 144 -20.08 -15.79 -5.52
N THR A 145 -19.40 -16.43 -4.59
CA THR A 145 -20.00 -17.27 -3.54
C THR A 145 -20.38 -16.50 -2.28
N LEU A 146 -19.69 -15.40 -1.97
CA LEU A 146 -20.03 -14.55 -0.84
C LEU A 146 -21.39 -13.88 -1.05
N ALA A 147 -22.38 -14.34 -0.28
CA ALA A 147 -23.68 -13.70 -0.18
C ALA A 147 -23.69 -12.73 1.00
N PHE A 148 -23.52 -11.44 0.72
CA PHE A 148 -23.80 -10.40 1.71
C PHE A 148 -25.31 -10.34 1.98
N ASP A 149 -25.68 -10.40 3.26
CA ASP A 149 -27.08 -10.40 3.69
C ASP A 149 -27.81 -9.15 3.15
N LYS A 150 -28.92 -9.41 2.46
CA LYS A 150 -29.79 -8.38 1.87
C LYS A 150 -30.63 -7.68 2.93
N THR A 151 -30.79 -8.26 4.11
CA THR A 151 -31.52 -7.69 5.25
C THR A 151 -30.66 -6.78 6.11
N THR A 152 -29.33 -6.87 5.99
CA THR A 152 -28.40 -5.97 6.68
C THR A 152 -28.62 -4.52 6.24
N ASP A 153 -28.88 -3.64 7.20
CA ASP A 153 -28.82 -2.19 7.00
C ASP A 153 -27.36 -1.77 6.81
N TRP A 154 -26.90 -1.81 5.56
CA TRP A 154 -25.54 -1.47 5.17
C TRP A 154 -25.15 -0.04 5.50
N HIS A 155 -26.10 0.90 5.45
CA HIS A 155 -25.86 2.28 5.90
C HIS A 155 -25.46 2.29 7.39
N LYS A 156 -26.29 1.68 8.24
CA LYS A 156 -26.05 1.62 9.69
C LYS A 156 -24.78 0.84 10.01
N TYR A 157 -24.53 -0.28 9.33
CA TYR A 157 -23.31 -1.07 9.50
C TYR A 157 -22.05 -0.23 9.20
N ILE A 158 -22.00 0.40 8.01
CA ILE A 158 -20.82 1.16 7.55
C ILE A 158 -20.58 2.36 8.45
N VAL A 159 -21.65 3.08 8.85
CA VAL A 159 -21.55 4.20 9.81
C VAL A 159 -20.94 3.74 11.13
N ARG A 160 -21.46 2.64 11.70
CA ARG A 160 -20.97 2.06 12.96
C ARG A 160 -19.50 1.66 12.85
N GLU A 161 -19.14 0.92 11.80
CA GLU A 161 -17.78 0.40 11.62
C GLU A 161 -16.75 1.51 11.34
N LEU A 162 -17.10 2.50 10.50
CA LEU A 162 -16.24 3.66 10.28
C LEU A 162 -15.98 4.42 11.57
N LYS A 163 -17.02 4.68 12.39
CA LYS A 163 -16.85 5.35 13.67
C LYS A 163 -15.96 4.54 14.62
N ARG A 164 -16.31 3.26 14.84
CA ARG A 164 -15.59 2.37 15.76
C ARG A 164 -14.11 2.26 15.41
N ARG A 165 -13.78 2.06 14.13
CA ARG A 165 -12.39 1.90 13.67
C ARG A 165 -11.63 3.22 13.70
N THR A 166 -12.27 4.33 13.31
CA THR A 166 -11.66 5.66 13.36
C THR A 166 -11.34 6.06 14.80
N ASP A 167 -12.28 5.89 15.73
CA ASP A 167 -12.07 6.20 17.14
C ASP A 167 -10.94 5.36 17.74
N LYS A 168 -10.86 4.07 17.36
CA LYS A 168 -9.75 3.20 17.78
C LYS A 168 -8.41 3.63 17.20
N VAL A 169 -8.36 4.05 15.93
CA VAL A 169 -7.13 4.54 15.30
C VAL A 169 -6.66 5.83 15.96
N ILE A 170 -7.56 6.80 16.19
CA ILE A 170 -7.26 8.07 16.85
C ILE A 170 -6.74 7.82 18.26
N ARG A 171 -7.48 7.08 19.11
CA ARG A 171 -7.03 6.79 20.48
C ARG A 171 -5.65 6.11 20.56
N ASN A 172 -5.34 5.25 19.59
CA ASN A 172 -4.05 4.58 19.54
C ASN A 172 -2.94 5.50 19.00
N TYR A 173 -3.28 6.42 18.09
CA TYR A 173 -2.39 7.43 17.56
C TYR A 173 -2.05 8.51 18.59
N ASP A 174 -3.03 8.98 19.37
CA ASP A 174 -2.82 9.96 20.43
C ASP A 174 -1.91 9.45 21.57
N ARG A 175 -1.70 8.12 21.64
CA ARG A 175 -0.83 7.44 22.61
C ARG A 175 0.36 6.75 21.93
N LEU A 176 0.67 7.15 20.71
CA LEU A 176 1.72 6.54 19.91
C LEU A 176 3.05 7.18 20.26
N ASP A 177 3.97 6.37 20.76
CA ASP A 177 5.39 6.70 20.73
C ASP A 177 5.90 6.49 19.30
N PHE A 178 6.32 7.57 18.66
CA PHE A 178 6.81 7.56 17.28
C PHE A 178 8.18 6.87 17.12
N ASN A 179 8.91 6.65 18.22
CA ASN A 179 10.14 5.86 18.20
C ASN A 179 9.87 4.35 18.10
N ASN A 180 8.66 3.91 18.46
CA ASN A 180 8.25 2.52 18.33
C ASN A 180 7.74 2.22 16.92
N TYR A 181 8.67 1.90 16.00
CA TYR A 181 8.35 1.57 14.61
C TYR A 181 7.24 0.52 14.48
N GLY A 182 7.27 -0.54 15.28
CA GLY A 182 6.26 -1.60 15.25
C GLY A 182 4.85 -1.06 15.48
N ARG A 183 4.67 -0.17 16.46
CA ARG A 183 3.39 0.47 16.75
C ARG A 183 3.01 1.50 15.68
N VAL A 184 3.96 2.28 15.17
CA VAL A 184 3.73 3.25 14.07
C VAL A 184 3.21 2.52 12.83
N HIS A 185 3.89 1.45 12.43
CA HIS A 185 3.52 0.65 11.27
C HIS A 185 2.14 0.00 11.43
N GLN A 186 1.79 -0.48 12.63
CA GLN A 186 0.46 -1.01 12.92
C GLN A 186 -0.64 0.06 12.80
N ILE A 187 -0.40 1.29 13.28
CA ILE A 187 -1.36 2.39 13.17
C ILE A 187 -1.52 2.82 11.71
N ARG A 188 -0.43 2.91 10.94
CA ARG A 188 -0.49 3.17 9.50
C ARG A 188 -1.36 2.16 8.77
N LYS A 189 -1.21 0.86 9.07
CA LYS A 189 -2.05 -0.20 8.48
C LYS A 189 -3.54 0.03 8.78
N LYS A 190 -3.88 0.33 10.04
CA LYS A 190 -5.28 0.58 10.45
C LYS A 190 -5.85 1.86 9.84
N ALA A 191 -5.07 2.93 9.78
CA ALA A 191 -5.45 4.19 9.13
C ALA A 191 -5.72 4.00 7.63
N LYS A 192 -4.87 3.24 6.92
CA LYS A 192 -5.11 2.86 5.51
C LYS A 192 -6.43 2.12 5.34
N THR A 193 -6.72 1.12 6.19
CA THR A 193 -8.01 0.40 6.15
C THR A 193 -9.20 1.35 6.30
N VAL A 194 -9.17 2.28 7.26
CA VAL A 194 -10.24 3.28 7.43
C VAL A 194 -10.35 4.17 6.20
N ARG A 195 -9.22 4.66 5.66
CA ARG A 195 -9.20 5.52 4.48
C ARG A 195 -9.82 4.82 3.26
N TYR A 196 -9.39 3.59 2.96
CA TYR A 196 -9.91 2.83 1.83
C TYR A 196 -11.40 2.56 1.95
N ALA A 197 -11.88 2.17 3.13
CA ALA A 197 -13.29 1.96 3.39
C ALA A 197 -14.09 3.27 3.26
N ALA A 198 -13.59 4.37 3.82
CA ALA A 198 -14.26 5.67 3.75
C ALA A 198 -14.37 6.19 2.31
N THR A 199 -13.30 6.07 1.52
CA THR A 199 -13.33 6.48 0.11
C THR A 199 -14.26 5.58 -0.72
N THR A 200 -14.25 4.26 -0.47
CA THR A 200 -14.97 3.31 -1.31
C THR A 200 -16.45 3.21 -0.97
N PHE A 201 -16.80 3.26 0.32
CA PHE A 201 -18.19 3.22 0.80
C PHE A 201 -18.78 4.62 1.04
N ALA A 202 -18.25 5.64 0.37
CA ALA A 202 -18.68 7.02 0.56
C ALA A 202 -20.18 7.20 0.30
N ASP A 203 -20.73 6.53 -0.72
CA ASP A 203 -22.15 6.63 -1.09
C ASP A 203 -23.08 6.15 0.04
N PHE A 204 -22.64 5.21 0.88
CA PHE A 204 -23.41 4.73 2.04
C PHE A 204 -23.41 5.73 3.19
N ALA A 205 -22.35 6.51 3.39
CA ALA A 205 -22.26 7.42 4.54
C ALA A 205 -21.53 8.74 4.21
N PRO A 206 -22.00 9.56 3.24
CA PRO A 206 -21.16 10.57 2.58
C PRO A 206 -20.50 11.58 3.53
N LYS A 207 -21.28 12.15 4.45
CA LYS A 207 -20.80 13.15 5.42
C LYS A 207 -19.75 12.56 6.36
N LEU A 208 -20.02 11.36 6.89
CA LEU A 208 -19.13 10.69 7.83
C LEU A 208 -17.85 10.21 7.11
N ALA A 209 -18.01 9.55 5.96
CA ALA A 209 -16.93 9.05 5.12
C ALA A 209 -15.92 10.15 4.78
N ASN A 210 -16.37 11.33 4.36
CA ASN A 210 -15.48 12.47 4.11
C ASN A 210 -14.72 12.88 5.38
N LYS A 211 -15.43 13.06 6.50
CA LYS A 211 -14.82 13.46 7.78
C LYS A 211 -13.76 12.47 8.27
N VAL A 212 -14.08 11.17 8.31
CA VAL A 212 -13.16 10.15 8.80
C VAL A 212 -12.04 9.85 7.80
N GLY A 213 -12.32 9.94 6.50
CA GLY A 213 -11.32 9.78 5.45
C GLY A 213 -10.21 10.84 5.54
N LYS A 214 -10.58 12.11 5.80
CA LYS A 214 -9.60 13.19 6.05
C LYS A 214 -8.73 12.91 7.27
N LYS A 215 -9.34 12.52 8.39
CA LYS A 215 -8.59 12.17 9.63
C LYS A 215 -7.65 10.99 9.42
N ALA A 216 -8.14 9.92 8.80
CA ALA A 216 -7.35 8.73 8.51
C ALA A 216 -6.19 9.04 7.55
N LYS A 217 -6.39 9.92 6.57
CA LYS A 217 -5.33 10.40 5.69
C LYS A 217 -4.25 11.16 6.46
N ALA A 218 -4.61 12.10 7.34
CA ALA A 218 -3.63 12.84 8.13
C ALA A 218 -2.75 11.90 8.99
N ILE A 219 -3.37 10.94 9.69
CA ILE A 219 -2.65 9.93 10.47
C ILE A 219 -1.76 9.06 9.58
N GLN A 220 -2.28 8.65 8.42
CA GLN A 220 -1.51 7.85 7.46
C GLN A 220 -0.30 8.60 6.92
N ASP A 221 -0.42 9.88 6.60
CA ASP A 221 0.65 10.67 6.00
C ASP A 221 1.80 10.85 7.02
N GLU A 222 1.49 11.16 8.29
CA GLU A 222 2.49 11.31 9.36
C GLU A 222 3.18 9.99 9.71
N SER A 223 2.40 8.97 10.08
CA SER A 223 2.93 7.62 10.33
C SER A 223 3.61 7.03 9.09
N GLY A 224 3.26 7.54 7.92
CA GLY A 224 3.83 7.17 6.66
C GLY A 224 5.25 7.61 6.45
N ARG A 225 5.54 8.87 6.73
CA ARG A 225 6.90 9.40 6.66
C ARG A 225 7.88 8.55 7.46
N ILE A 226 7.51 8.20 8.70
CA ILE A 226 8.33 7.39 9.61
C ILE A 226 8.46 5.94 9.11
N THR A 227 7.35 5.33 8.70
CA THR A 227 7.38 3.96 8.20
C THR A 227 8.26 3.85 6.96
N ASP A 228 8.10 4.79 6.04
CA ASP A 228 8.83 4.80 4.77
C ASP A 228 10.31 5.09 5.05
N ALA A 229 10.66 6.05 5.92
CA ALA A 229 12.06 6.27 6.33
C ALA A 229 12.71 5.03 6.96
N HIS A 230 12.02 4.34 7.87
CA HIS A 230 12.55 3.12 8.51
C HIS A 230 12.78 1.98 7.50
N VAL A 231 11.83 1.74 6.59
CA VAL A 231 11.98 0.72 5.54
C VAL A 231 13.15 1.07 4.62
N ASN A 232 13.27 2.33 4.22
CA ASN A 232 14.33 2.75 3.30
C ASN A 232 15.72 2.77 3.95
N ASP A 233 15.87 3.13 5.23
CA ASP A 233 17.14 2.97 5.97
C ASP A 233 17.61 1.51 5.90
N GLY A 234 16.71 0.57 6.19
CA GLY A 234 17.01 -0.86 6.13
C GLY A 234 17.41 -1.34 4.74
N LEU A 235 16.64 -0.97 3.71
CA LEU A 235 16.94 -1.33 2.32
C LEU A 235 18.28 -0.73 1.88
N LEU A 236 18.50 0.58 2.03
CA LEU A 236 19.73 1.25 1.61
C LEU A 236 20.98 0.62 2.24
N ARG A 237 20.91 0.24 3.52
CA ARG A 237 22.00 -0.50 4.20
C ARG A 237 22.22 -1.90 3.63
N GLN A 238 21.14 -2.61 3.30
CA GLN A 238 21.24 -3.92 2.65
C GLN A 238 21.89 -3.81 1.27
N PHE A 239 21.54 -2.79 0.47
CA PHE A 239 22.19 -2.52 -0.81
C PHE A 239 23.66 -2.14 -0.62
N ALA A 240 23.97 -1.28 0.35
CA ALA A 240 25.35 -0.88 0.65
C ALA A 240 26.24 -2.07 1.04
N ALA A 241 25.69 -3.04 1.77
CA ALA A 241 26.41 -4.26 2.17
C ALA A 241 26.62 -5.27 1.03
N ARG A 242 25.92 -5.11 -0.11
CA ARG A 242 25.94 -6.06 -1.24
C ARG A 242 26.64 -5.52 -2.48
N THR A 243 26.83 -4.20 -2.59
CA THR A 243 27.58 -3.62 -3.71
C THR A 243 29.07 -3.85 -3.54
N ASN A 244 29.76 -4.14 -4.65
CA ASN A 244 31.21 -4.23 -4.73
C ASN A 244 31.87 -2.88 -5.04
N ASN A 245 31.07 -1.84 -5.32
CA ASN A 245 31.55 -0.50 -5.62
C ASN A 245 31.61 0.34 -4.32
N PRO A 246 32.81 0.71 -3.82
CA PRO A 246 32.94 1.47 -2.57
C PRO A 246 32.27 2.85 -2.64
N SER A 247 32.23 3.48 -3.81
CA SER A 247 31.61 4.80 -4.01
C SER A 247 30.09 4.71 -3.86
N GLU A 248 29.46 3.70 -4.45
CA GLU A 248 28.02 3.43 -4.28
C GLU A 248 27.69 3.09 -2.83
N ALA A 249 28.49 2.24 -2.18
CA ALA A 249 28.29 1.89 -0.77
C ALA A 249 28.27 3.14 0.12
N LYS A 250 29.20 4.08 -0.13
CA LYS A 250 29.25 5.36 0.59
C LYS A 250 27.99 6.20 0.36
N LEU A 251 27.54 6.35 -0.89
CA LEU A 251 26.31 7.08 -1.23
C LEU A 251 25.07 6.49 -0.57
N LEU A 252 24.92 5.17 -0.65
CA LEU A 252 23.81 4.43 -0.03
C LEU A 252 23.78 4.63 1.49
N LEU A 253 24.93 4.60 2.16
CA LEU A 253 25.03 4.84 3.60
C LEU A 253 24.72 6.30 3.97
N GLN A 254 25.10 7.27 3.14
CA GLN A 254 24.70 8.67 3.34
C GLN A 254 23.18 8.86 3.22
N MET A 255 22.56 8.26 2.21
CA MET A 255 21.11 8.27 2.05
C MET A 255 20.41 7.58 3.24
N ALA A 256 20.95 6.44 3.70
CA ALA A 256 20.43 5.72 4.87
C ALA A 256 20.51 6.59 6.14
N GLN A 257 21.61 7.31 6.32
CA GLN A 257 21.75 8.26 7.43
C GLN A 257 20.73 9.39 7.34
N ALA A 258 20.45 9.92 6.15
CA ALA A 258 19.39 10.91 5.96
C ALA A 258 18.00 10.36 6.35
N GLN A 259 17.71 9.08 6.05
CA GLN A 259 16.48 8.45 6.51
C GLN A 259 16.41 8.33 8.04
N ARG A 260 17.53 8.04 8.71
CA ARG A 260 17.58 8.02 10.19
C ARG A 260 17.30 9.36 10.82
N ASN A 261 17.77 10.45 10.21
CA ASN A 261 17.50 11.79 10.71
C ASN A 261 15.99 12.09 10.69
N ILE A 262 15.28 11.67 9.63
CA ILE A 262 13.80 11.77 9.57
C ILE A 262 13.13 11.02 10.72
N ILE A 263 13.63 9.83 11.05
CA ILE A 263 13.09 9.02 12.16
C ILE A 263 13.32 9.72 13.51
N ALA A 264 14.53 10.25 13.73
CA ALA A 264 14.89 10.96 14.96
C ALA A 264 14.08 12.26 15.14
N ASP A 265 13.90 13.04 14.08
CA ASP A 265 13.12 14.28 14.08
C ASP A 265 11.63 14.04 14.34
N SER A 266 11.11 12.88 13.93
CA SER A 266 9.75 12.47 14.24
C SER A 266 9.56 12.03 15.69
N GLY A 267 10.60 11.51 16.33
CA GLY A 267 10.58 11.09 17.74
C GLY A 267 10.57 12.24 18.74
N THR A 268 11.02 13.45 18.34
CA THR A 268 11.07 14.65 19.18
C THR A 268 9.79 15.51 19.14
N LYS A 269 8.87 15.22 18.20
CA LYS A 269 7.57 15.90 18.05
C LYS A 269 6.41 15.18 18.77
N GLY A 270 6.68 14.04 19.40
CA GLY A 270 5.71 13.20 20.11
C GLY A 270 5.48 13.61 21.56
#